data_AF-A0A3D3FJZ8-F1
#
_entry.id   AF-A0A3D3FJZ8-F1
#
_cell.length_a   1.000
_cell.length_b   1.000
_cell.length_c   1.000
_cell.angle_alpha   90.00
_cell.angle_beta   90.00
_cell.angle_gamma   90.00
#
_symmetry.space_group_name_H-M   'P 1'
#
loop_
_entity.id
_entity.type
_entity.pdbx_description
1 polymer ?
#
loop_
_entity_poly.entity_id
_entity_poly.type
_entity_poly.pdbx_seq_one_letter_code
_entity_poly.pdbx_strand_id
1 'polypeptide(L)'
;MGVEGAMKTSLPGAAEIRSADIIERHQDASGAYIASPNFPTYASCWLRDGSFTAYAMIRAGRPAGALRFLEWTARAILRHAGRLDALRENLSSGKGVGSSYLPTRYALDGTAVEDDWPNFQVDGYGTWLWCLDEYLSATGDAALLERLRPAVGLTLEYLQLVWDQPNWDCWEERGDLRHPATYACVFGGAARMASRLAGTGEGEAWASIASAVKARLDSLLLPEGRFPKSEGFPSVDASLIWIALPFGVLAPDDPRMASTVAEIERRCLVSGGVKRYPEDTYYGGGRWIILSAWLGWWYVSVGRISEAERLLEWIELTADGEGGMPEQTTDLAVDGTYVKEWTERWGPVAKPLLWSHAMHIVLCREIAEAKAAGE
;
A
#
# COMPACT_ATOMS: atom_id res chain seq x y z
N MET A 1 -8.96 1.28 -37.39
CA MET A 1 -8.49 -0.12 -37.34
C MET A 1 -8.04 -0.36 -35.91
N GLY A 2 -8.93 -0.96 -35.10
CA GLY A 2 -8.69 -1.18 -33.68
C GLY A 2 -7.75 -2.35 -33.49
N VAL A 3 -6.73 -2.15 -32.65
CA VAL A 3 -5.89 -3.23 -32.13
C VAL A 3 -6.45 -3.56 -30.75
N GLU A 4 -7.43 -4.44 -30.69
CA GLU A 4 -7.71 -5.20 -29.45
C GLU A 4 -6.60 -6.23 -29.32
N GLY A 5 -5.49 -5.82 -28.69
CA GLY A 5 -4.49 -6.74 -28.20
C GLY A 5 -5.03 -7.41 -26.95
N ALA A 6 -5.69 -8.56 -27.09
CA ALA A 6 -5.90 -9.44 -25.96
C ALA A 6 -4.51 -9.82 -25.42
N MET A 7 -4.14 -9.29 -24.25
CA MET A 7 -2.94 -9.72 -23.53
C MET A 7 -3.00 -11.24 -23.41
N LYS A 8 -2.01 -11.93 -23.98
CA LYS A 8 -1.79 -13.36 -23.71
C LYS A 8 -1.42 -13.46 -22.23
N THR A 9 -2.40 -13.77 -21.38
CA THR A 9 -2.15 -14.03 -19.97
C THR A 9 -1.55 -15.42 -19.83
N SER A 10 -0.33 -15.50 -19.29
CA SER A 10 0.30 -16.75 -18.91
C SER A 10 -0.49 -17.42 -17.78
N LEU A 11 -0.58 -18.75 -17.82
CA LEU A 11 -1.30 -19.51 -16.79
C LEU A 11 -0.61 -19.35 -15.42
N PRO A 12 -1.38 -19.21 -14.32
CA PRO A 12 -0.82 -19.11 -12.97
C PRO A 12 0.00 -20.33 -12.55
N GLY A 13 1.09 -20.07 -11.84
CA GLY A 13 1.84 -21.10 -11.11
C GLY A 13 1.11 -21.56 -9.85
N ALA A 14 1.45 -22.76 -9.35
CA ALA A 14 0.77 -23.35 -8.20
C ALA A 14 0.89 -22.53 -6.90
N ALA A 15 2.04 -21.89 -6.66
CA ALA A 15 2.25 -21.02 -5.50
C ALA A 15 1.35 -19.78 -5.56
N GLU A 16 1.17 -19.21 -6.75
CA GLU A 16 0.32 -18.04 -6.97
C GLU A 16 -1.17 -18.36 -6.73
N ILE A 17 -1.64 -19.50 -7.26
CA ILE A 17 -3.00 -20.01 -7.00
C ILE A 17 -3.23 -20.13 -5.50
N ARG A 18 -2.25 -20.70 -4.78
CA ARG A 18 -2.34 -20.88 -3.33
C ARG A 18 -2.41 -19.55 -2.58
N SER A 19 -1.63 -18.54 -2.98
CA SER A 19 -1.73 -17.19 -2.39
C SER A 19 -3.13 -16.59 -2.59
N ALA A 20 -3.71 -16.74 -3.78
CA ALA A 20 -5.08 -16.26 -4.05
C ALA A 20 -6.11 -17.01 -3.20
N ASP A 21 -5.99 -18.34 -3.08
CA ASP A 21 -6.89 -19.17 -2.26
C ASP A 21 -6.82 -18.81 -0.76
N ILE A 22 -5.63 -18.47 -0.25
CA ILE A 22 -5.43 -18.02 1.14
C ILE A 22 -6.14 -16.67 1.36
N ILE A 23 -5.98 -15.71 0.44
CA ILE A 23 -6.66 -14.41 0.51
C ILE A 23 -8.18 -14.60 0.51
N GLU A 24 -8.73 -15.40 -0.41
CA GLU A 24 -10.18 -15.64 -0.49
C GLU A 24 -10.75 -16.31 0.76
N ARG A 25 -10.02 -17.28 1.32
CA ARG A 25 -10.41 -17.98 2.55
C ARG A 25 -10.52 -17.04 3.75
N HIS A 26 -9.68 -16.01 3.80
CA HIS A 26 -9.57 -15.10 4.95
C HIS A 26 -10.22 -13.73 4.73
N GLN A 27 -10.87 -13.50 3.57
CA GLN A 27 -11.72 -12.33 3.40
C GLN A 27 -12.98 -12.48 4.27
N ASP A 28 -13.28 -11.46 5.07
CA ASP A 28 -14.47 -11.46 5.91
C ASP A 28 -15.75 -11.39 5.07
N ALA A 29 -16.85 -11.91 5.61
CA ALA A 29 -18.16 -11.86 4.97
C ALA A 29 -18.66 -10.43 4.71
N SER A 30 -18.18 -9.45 5.50
CA SER A 30 -18.46 -8.02 5.28
C SER A 30 -17.84 -7.44 4.01
N GLY A 31 -16.82 -8.12 3.46
CA GLY A 31 -15.97 -7.65 2.37
C GLY A 31 -14.59 -7.16 2.81
N ALA A 32 -14.37 -6.94 4.11
CA ALA A 32 -13.07 -6.54 4.64
C ALA A 32 -11.99 -7.62 4.40
N TYR A 33 -10.77 -7.20 4.09
CA TYR A 33 -9.60 -8.07 4.20
C TYR A 33 -8.96 -7.86 5.57
N ILE A 34 -8.92 -8.92 6.38
CA ILE A 34 -8.16 -8.94 7.64
C ILE A 34 -6.65 -8.88 7.31
N ALA A 35 -5.86 -8.11 8.06
CA ALA A 35 -4.42 -8.03 7.80
C ALA A 35 -3.73 -9.40 8.04
N SER A 36 -4.00 -10.02 9.20
CA SER A 36 -3.55 -11.38 9.51
C SER A 36 -4.56 -12.11 10.38
N PRO A 37 -5.07 -13.29 9.97
CA PRO A 37 -6.09 -14.02 10.72
C PRO A 37 -5.54 -14.65 12.02
N ASN A 38 -4.23 -14.88 12.10
CA ASN A 38 -3.58 -15.59 13.20
C ASN A 38 -2.73 -14.68 14.10
N PHE A 39 -2.90 -13.36 13.98
CA PHE A 39 -2.19 -12.38 14.79
C PHE A 39 -3.23 -11.43 15.42
N PRO A 40 -3.58 -11.58 16.71
CA PRO A 40 -4.71 -10.88 17.32
C PRO A 40 -4.70 -9.36 17.15
N THR A 41 -3.53 -8.73 17.22
CA THR A 41 -3.37 -7.27 17.03
C THR A 41 -3.69 -6.83 15.59
N TYR A 42 -3.66 -7.75 14.63
CA TYR A 42 -3.95 -7.54 13.21
C TYR A 42 -5.34 -8.09 12.80
N ALA A 43 -6.21 -8.40 13.77
CA ALA A 43 -7.59 -8.80 13.54
C ALA A 43 -8.51 -7.62 13.13
N SER A 44 -7.98 -6.74 12.29
CA SER A 44 -8.58 -5.50 11.81
C SER A 44 -8.30 -5.34 10.31
N CYS A 45 -8.97 -4.40 9.69
CA CYS A 45 -8.76 -4.03 8.30
C CYS A 45 -8.09 -2.65 8.23
N TRP A 46 -6.97 -2.59 7.51
CA TRP A 46 -6.32 -1.35 7.08
C TRP A 46 -6.68 -1.13 5.62
N LEU A 47 -6.99 0.12 5.26
CA LEU A 47 -7.31 0.45 3.87
C LEU A 47 -6.12 0.19 2.94
N ARG A 48 -4.89 0.43 3.41
CA ARG A 48 -3.64 0.16 2.68
C ARG A 48 -3.52 -1.31 2.31
N ASP A 49 -3.46 -2.19 3.32
CA ASP A 49 -3.32 -3.64 3.17
C ASP A 49 -4.44 -4.24 2.33
N GLY A 50 -5.68 -3.84 2.61
CA GLY A 50 -6.86 -4.30 1.87
C GLY A 50 -6.86 -3.85 0.42
N SER A 51 -6.34 -2.66 0.10
CA SER A 51 -6.26 -2.15 -1.27
C SER A 51 -5.21 -2.88 -2.09
N PHE A 52 -4.02 -3.15 -1.54
CA PHE A 52 -3.03 -3.97 -2.24
C PHE A 52 -3.50 -5.43 -2.37
N THR A 53 -4.22 -5.95 -1.38
CA THR A 53 -4.86 -7.28 -1.46
C THR A 53 -5.92 -7.33 -2.56
N ALA A 54 -6.80 -6.33 -2.63
CA ALA A 54 -7.79 -6.20 -3.69
C ALA A 54 -7.13 -6.09 -5.08
N TYR A 55 -6.08 -5.27 -5.22
CA TYR A 55 -5.31 -5.15 -6.45
C TYR A 55 -4.72 -6.48 -6.91
N ALA A 56 -4.10 -7.23 -6.00
CA ALA A 56 -3.56 -8.55 -6.31
C ALA A 56 -4.64 -9.51 -6.81
N MET A 57 -5.83 -9.51 -6.20
CA MET A 57 -6.95 -10.34 -6.64
C MET A 57 -7.52 -9.91 -8.00
N ILE A 58 -7.48 -8.63 -8.33
CA ILE A 58 -7.78 -8.13 -9.69
C ILE A 58 -6.78 -8.71 -10.69
N ARG A 59 -5.47 -8.61 -10.39
CA ARG A 59 -4.38 -9.13 -11.23
C ARG A 59 -4.41 -10.65 -11.39
N ALA A 60 -4.89 -11.37 -10.38
CA ALA A 60 -5.11 -12.82 -10.44
C ALA A 60 -6.36 -13.23 -11.26
N GLY A 61 -7.12 -12.27 -11.81
CA GLY A 61 -8.36 -12.56 -12.53
C GLY A 61 -9.51 -12.98 -11.61
N ARG A 62 -9.46 -12.64 -10.32
CA ARG A 62 -10.46 -12.96 -9.28
C ARG A 62 -11.03 -11.69 -8.64
N PRO A 63 -11.66 -10.77 -9.39
CA PRO A 63 -12.03 -9.44 -8.90
C PRO A 63 -13.21 -9.41 -7.92
N ALA A 64 -13.93 -10.52 -7.74
CA ALA A 64 -15.13 -10.56 -6.90
C ALA A 64 -14.84 -10.17 -5.44
N GLY A 65 -13.69 -10.58 -4.89
CA GLY A 65 -13.25 -10.15 -3.56
C GLY A 65 -12.91 -8.65 -3.51
N ALA A 66 -12.23 -8.15 -4.55
CA ALA A 66 -11.88 -6.74 -4.65
C ALA A 66 -13.12 -5.84 -4.67
N LEU A 67 -14.18 -6.20 -5.40
CA LEU A 67 -15.44 -5.46 -5.40
C LEU A 67 -16.03 -5.35 -3.99
N ARG A 68 -16.12 -6.47 -3.26
CA ARG A 68 -16.67 -6.48 -1.88
C ARG A 68 -15.86 -5.58 -0.96
N PHE A 69 -14.53 -5.57 -1.10
CA PHE A 69 -13.65 -4.70 -0.33
C PHE A 69 -13.86 -3.22 -0.67
N LEU A 70 -13.93 -2.86 -1.95
CA LEU A 70 -14.14 -1.47 -2.37
C LEU A 70 -15.47 -0.91 -1.85
N GLU A 71 -16.55 -1.70 -1.93
CA GLU A 71 -17.85 -1.33 -1.36
C GLU A 71 -17.82 -1.30 0.18
N TRP A 72 -17.11 -2.23 0.82
CA TRP A 72 -16.92 -2.22 2.27
C TRP A 72 -16.21 -0.95 2.74
N THR A 73 -15.12 -0.56 2.07
CA THR A 73 -14.36 0.65 2.40
C THR A 73 -15.24 1.89 2.24
N ALA A 74 -16.03 1.98 1.16
CA ALA A 74 -16.96 3.08 0.99
C ALA A 74 -17.99 3.18 2.12
N ARG A 75 -18.56 2.04 2.55
CA ARG A 75 -19.48 2.00 3.71
C ARG A 75 -18.78 2.40 5.01
N ALA A 76 -17.54 1.94 5.23
CA ALA A 76 -16.75 2.28 6.40
C ALA A 76 -16.46 3.79 6.47
N ILE A 77 -16.00 4.39 5.36
CA ILE A 77 -15.74 5.83 5.26
C ILE A 77 -17.01 6.64 5.57
N LEU A 78 -18.12 6.31 4.91
CA LEU A 78 -19.40 7.01 5.09
C LEU A 78 -19.94 6.91 6.52
N ARG A 79 -19.71 5.78 7.21
CA ARG A 79 -20.09 5.61 8.62
C ARG A 79 -19.43 6.66 9.52
N HIS A 80 -18.24 7.13 9.17
CA HIS A 80 -17.47 8.10 9.97
C HIS A 80 -17.60 9.55 9.46
N ALA A 81 -18.61 9.86 8.64
CA ALA A 81 -18.85 11.23 8.16
C ALA A 81 -18.92 12.27 9.28
N GLY A 82 -19.54 11.94 10.41
CA GLY A 82 -19.60 12.83 11.58
C GLY A 82 -18.23 13.18 12.19
N ARG A 83 -17.20 12.33 11.99
CA ARG A 83 -15.82 12.66 12.40
C ARG A 83 -15.24 13.78 11.56
N LEU A 84 -15.50 13.77 10.25
CA LEU A 84 -15.05 14.81 9.34
C LEU A 84 -15.68 16.17 9.68
N ASP A 85 -16.96 16.20 10.04
CA ASP A 85 -17.62 17.42 10.50
C ASP A 85 -16.99 17.96 11.79
N ALA A 86 -16.72 17.08 12.76
CA ALA A 86 -16.01 17.45 13.98
C ALA A 86 -14.56 17.93 13.69
N LEU A 87 -13.87 17.31 12.73
CA LEU A 87 -12.52 17.68 12.33
C LEU A 87 -12.48 19.11 11.76
N ARG A 88 -13.45 19.45 10.89
CA ARG A 88 -13.59 20.81 10.36
C ARG A 88 -13.82 21.84 11.45
N GLU A 89 -14.71 21.54 12.40
CA GLU A 89 -14.98 22.44 13.52
C GLU A 89 -13.73 22.62 14.39
N ASN A 90 -13.04 21.53 14.70
CA ASN A 90 -11.85 21.56 15.55
C ASN A 90 -10.72 22.36 14.91
N LEU A 91 -10.42 22.11 13.63
CA LEU A 91 -9.40 22.85 12.88
C LEU A 91 -9.74 24.34 12.77
N SER A 92 -10.98 24.69 12.43
CA SER A 92 -11.40 26.10 12.33
C SER A 92 -11.43 26.84 13.67
N SER A 93 -11.66 26.12 14.76
CA SER A 93 -11.68 26.67 16.12
C SER A 93 -10.32 26.64 16.83
N GLY A 94 -9.26 26.13 16.19
CA GLY A 94 -7.94 25.93 16.81
C GLY A 94 -7.95 24.95 17.99
N LYS A 95 -8.95 24.06 18.07
CA LYS A 95 -9.03 23.01 19.08
C LYS A 95 -8.13 21.83 18.68
N GLY A 96 -7.70 21.05 19.66
CA GLY A 96 -7.09 19.75 19.40
C GLY A 96 -8.06 18.84 18.62
N VAL A 97 -7.54 18.17 17.60
CA VAL A 97 -8.31 17.32 16.69
C VAL A 97 -8.67 15.95 17.27
N GLY A 98 -7.93 15.44 18.26
CA GLY A 98 -8.27 14.20 18.97
C GLY A 98 -8.66 13.05 18.05
N SER A 99 -9.79 12.39 18.34
CA SER A 99 -10.34 11.28 17.56
C SER A 99 -11.16 11.69 16.33
N SER A 100 -11.15 12.97 15.93
CA SER A 100 -11.89 13.46 14.76
C SER A 100 -11.24 13.12 13.42
N TYR A 101 -9.99 12.64 13.42
CA TYR A 101 -9.42 12.03 12.22
C TYR A 101 -10.22 10.78 11.82
N LEU A 102 -10.30 10.54 10.50
CA LEU A 102 -10.81 9.27 10.02
C LEU A 102 -9.85 8.13 10.43
N PRO A 103 -10.37 6.92 10.70
CA PRO A 103 -9.56 5.85 11.28
C PRO A 103 -8.44 5.34 10.34
N THR A 104 -7.29 4.98 10.92
CA THR A 104 -6.30 4.12 10.25
C THR A 104 -6.78 2.66 10.22
N ARG A 105 -7.32 2.19 11.35
CA ARG A 105 -7.76 0.81 11.55
C ARG A 105 -9.26 0.73 11.74
N TYR A 106 -9.84 -0.22 11.04
CA TYR A 106 -11.26 -0.52 11.09
C TYR A 106 -11.47 -1.92 11.62
N ALA A 107 -12.45 -2.07 12.52
CA ALA A 107 -13.03 -3.38 12.76
C ALA A 107 -13.69 -3.89 11.48
N LEU A 108 -13.90 -5.20 11.38
CA LEU A 108 -14.42 -5.83 10.15
C LEU A 108 -15.83 -5.35 9.77
N ASP A 109 -16.60 -4.77 10.70
CA ASP A 109 -17.91 -4.17 10.46
C ASP A 109 -17.86 -2.68 9.99
N GLY A 110 -16.65 -2.16 9.83
CA GLY A 110 -16.35 -0.78 9.41
C GLY A 110 -16.39 0.25 10.53
N THR A 111 -16.56 -0.16 11.80
CA THR A 111 -16.37 0.74 12.95
C THR A 111 -14.88 1.03 13.18
N ALA A 112 -14.58 2.14 13.86
CA ALA A 112 -13.20 2.46 14.21
C ALA A 112 -12.75 1.56 15.35
N VAL A 113 -11.49 1.11 15.31
CA VAL A 113 -10.86 0.48 16.47
C VAL A 113 -10.38 1.60 17.40
N GLU A 114 -10.93 1.65 18.61
CA GLU A 114 -10.59 2.65 19.63
C GLU A 114 -9.58 2.06 20.63
N ASP A 115 -8.29 2.34 20.43
CA ASP A 115 -7.20 1.97 21.33
C ASP A 115 -5.99 2.92 21.19
N ASP A 116 -4.90 2.62 21.91
CA ASP A 116 -3.68 3.45 21.96
C ASP A 116 -2.79 3.31 20.70
N TRP A 117 -3.29 2.67 19.65
CA TRP A 117 -2.53 2.44 18.44
C TRP A 117 -2.32 3.74 17.66
N PRO A 118 -1.16 3.92 17.00
CA PRO A 118 -0.93 5.02 16.09
C PRO A 118 -2.08 5.21 15.10
N ASN A 119 -2.81 6.29 15.28
CA ASN A 119 -3.94 6.67 14.45
C ASN A 119 -3.63 8.02 13.80
N PHE A 120 -4.30 8.30 12.68
CA PHE A 120 -3.96 9.34 11.71
C PHE A 120 -2.88 8.92 10.72
N GLN A 121 -3.32 8.13 9.74
CA GLN A 121 -2.60 7.79 8.52
C GLN A 121 -3.48 8.14 7.33
N VAL A 122 -2.94 8.88 6.36
CA VAL A 122 -3.71 9.33 5.19
C VAL A 122 -3.44 8.50 3.94
N ASP A 123 -2.40 7.67 3.95
CA ASP A 123 -1.95 6.90 2.79
C ASP A 123 -3.01 5.89 2.34
N GLY A 124 -3.68 5.20 3.28
CA GLY A 124 -4.68 4.18 2.97
C GLY A 124 -5.87 4.69 2.14
N TYR A 125 -6.25 5.96 2.32
CA TYR A 125 -7.31 6.60 1.53
C TYR A 125 -6.88 6.81 0.08
N GLY A 126 -5.64 7.27 -0.12
CA GLY A 126 -5.05 7.40 -1.46
C GLY A 126 -4.90 6.04 -2.14
N THR A 127 -4.44 5.03 -1.41
CA THR A 127 -4.31 3.65 -1.93
C THR A 127 -5.66 3.05 -2.30
N TRP A 128 -6.73 3.30 -1.54
CA TRP A 128 -8.08 2.85 -1.87
C TRP A 128 -8.60 3.46 -3.18
N LEU A 129 -8.42 4.77 -3.37
CA LEU A 129 -8.83 5.45 -4.59
C LEU A 129 -8.04 4.96 -5.82
N TRP A 130 -6.73 4.70 -5.65
CA TRP A 130 -5.93 4.06 -6.68
C TRP A 130 -6.46 2.66 -7.01
N CYS A 131 -6.73 1.82 -6.01
CA CYS A 131 -7.25 0.47 -6.22
C CYS A 131 -8.65 0.47 -6.87
N LEU A 132 -9.49 1.45 -6.55
CA LEU A 132 -10.77 1.63 -7.23
C LEU A 132 -10.56 1.84 -8.73
N ASP A 133 -9.61 2.70 -9.12
CA ASP A 133 -9.28 2.91 -10.54
C ASP A 133 -8.76 1.64 -11.23
N GLU A 134 -7.90 0.86 -10.57
CA GLU A 134 -7.42 -0.42 -11.10
C GLU A 134 -8.58 -1.40 -11.33
N TYR A 135 -9.54 -1.48 -10.40
CA TYR A 135 -10.75 -2.30 -10.56
C TYR A 135 -11.59 -1.85 -11.76
N LEU A 136 -11.84 -0.54 -11.87
CA LEU A 136 -12.62 0.03 -12.97
C LEU A 136 -11.95 -0.23 -14.33
N SER A 137 -10.63 -0.09 -14.41
CA SER A 137 -9.84 -0.39 -15.61
C SER A 137 -9.91 -1.86 -16.00
N ALA A 138 -9.77 -2.77 -15.03
CA ALA A 138 -9.74 -4.20 -15.29
C ALA A 138 -11.11 -4.79 -15.65
N THR A 139 -12.20 -4.21 -15.11
CA THR A 139 -13.56 -4.78 -15.24
C THR A 139 -14.47 -4.02 -16.19
N GLY A 140 -14.19 -2.74 -16.44
CA GLY A 140 -15.08 -1.86 -17.20
C GLY A 140 -16.37 -1.46 -16.44
N ASP A 141 -16.49 -1.76 -15.13
CA ASP A 141 -17.68 -1.44 -14.32
C ASP A 141 -17.76 0.05 -13.97
N ALA A 142 -18.04 0.90 -14.97
CA ALA A 142 -18.14 2.35 -14.78
C ALA A 142 -19.23 2.76 -13.78
N ALA A 143 -20.26 1.92 -13.56
CA ALA A 143 -21.34 2.21 -12.62
C ALA A 143 -20.88 2.14 -11.15
N LEU A 144 -19.81 1.40 -10.86
CA LEU A 144 -19.25 1.33 -9.51
C LEU A 144 -18.79 2.72 -9.03
N LEU A 145 -18.13 3.51 -9.87
CA LEU A 145 -17.64 4.84 -9.46
C LEU A 145 -18.80 5.74 -9.01
N GLU A 146 -19.89 5.77 -9.77
CA GLU A 146 -21.07 6.56 -9.43
C GLU A 146 -21.74 6.07 -8.14
N ARG A 147 -21.78 4.75 -7.90
CA ARG A 147 -22.27 4.17 -6.64
C ARG A 147 -21.39 4.55 -5.45
N LEU A 148 -20.06 4.64 -5.63
CA LEU A 148 -19.11 4.96 -4.56
C LEU A 148 -18.81 6.46 -4.44
N ARG A 149 -19.34 7.29 -5.36
CA ARG A 149 -19.12 8.74 -5.44
C ARG A 149 -19.29 9.48 -4.11
N PRO A 150 -20.28 9.16 -3.25
CA PRO A 150 -20.38 9.80 -1.92
C PRO A 150 -19.16 9.55 -1.02
N ALA A 151 -18.61 8.33 -1.02
CA ALA A 151 -17.41 8.01 -0.24
C ALA A 151 -16.14 8.63 -0.86
N VAL A 152 -16.06 8.69 -2.19
CA VAL A 152 -14.99 9.39 -2.92
C VAL A 152 -15.00 10.88 -2.57
N GLY A 153 -16.16 11.54 -2.62
CA GLY A 153 -16.31 12.95 -2.24
C GLY A 153 -15.97 13.23 -0.77
N LEU A 154 -16.40 12.37 0.16
CA LEU A 154 -16.02 12.50 1.57
C LEU A 154 -14.51 12.33 1.77
N THR A 155 -13.88 11.45 1.00
CA THR A 155 -12.42 11.26 1.01
C THR A 155 -11.70 12.48 0.46
N LEU A 156 -12.21 13.10 -0.61
CA LEU A 156 -11.70 14.38 -1.13
C LEU A 156 -11.70 15.44 -0.03
N GLU A 157 -12.86 15.63 0.60
CA GLU A 157 -13.07 16.59 1.66
C GLU A 157 -12.13 16.37 2.84
N TYR A 158 -11.92 15.11 3.24
CA TYR A 158 -10.95 14.77 4.28
C TYR A 158 -9.53 15.13 3.86
N LEU A 159 -9.09 14.66 2.68
CA LEU A 159 -7.73 14.91 2.21
C LEU A 159 -7.44 16.40 2.03
N GLN A 160 -8.39 17.22 1.59
CA GLN A 160 -8.26 18.69 1.51
C GLN A 160 -7.85 19.33 2.85
N LEU A 161 -8.24 18.74 3.98
CA LEU A 161 -7.93 19.25 5.31
C LEU A 161 -6.59 18.74 5.84
N VAL A 162 -6.19 17.52 5.48
CA VAL A 162 -5.16 16.79 6.23
C VAL A 162 -3.95 16.31 5.43
N TRP A 163 -3.96 16.35 4.10
CA TRP A 163 -2.94 15.68 3.29
C TRP A 163 -1.49 16.10 3.59
N ASP A 164 -1.27 17.36 4.02
CA ASP A 164 0.05 17.91 4.35
C ASP A 164 0.28 18.06 5.88
N GLN A 165 -0.56 17.46 6.71
CA GLN A 165 -0.31 17.43 8.16
C GLN A 165 0.70 16.33 8.51
N PRO A 166 1.53 16.52 9.56
CA PRO A 166 2.36 15.44 10.07
C PRO A 166 1.48 14.27 10.54
N ASN A 167 1.81 13.06 10.09
CA ASN A 167 1.00 11.86 10.29
C ASN A 167 1.93 10.66 10.49
N TRP A 168 1.41 9.54 10.96
CA TRP A 168 2.22 8.33 11.09
C TRP A 168 2.52 7.75 9.70
N ASP A 169 3.74 7.26 9.48
CA ASP A 169 4.07 6.58 8.23
C ASP A 169 3.35 5.23 8.10
N CYS A 170 3.50 4.53 6.97
CA CYS A 170 2.91 3.21 6.75
C CYS A 170 3.37 2.12 7.74
N TRP A 171 4.37 2.44 8.56
CA TRP A 171 4.94 1.60 9.60
C TRP A 171 4.51 2.01 11.00
N GLU A 172 3.61 2.99 11.09
CA GLU A 172 3.05 3.48 12.35
C GLU A 172 4.11 4.12 13.24
N GLU A 173 5.08 4.79 12.60
CA GLU A 173 6.19 5.47 13.25
C GLU A 173 6.22 6.96 12.87
N ARG A 174 6.88 7.76 13.72
CA ARG A 174 7.21 9.17 13.43
C ARG A 174 5.99 10.03 13.06
N GLY A 175 4.90 9.92 13.82
CA GLY A 175 3.65 10.68 13.62
C GLY A 175 3.79 12.21 13.64
N ASP A 176 4.94 12.72 14.06
CA ASP A 176 5.32 14.12 14.07
C ASP A 176 5.98 14.60 12.76
N LEU A 177 6.18 13.71 11.78
CA LEU A 177 6.82 13.99 10.51
C LEU A 177 5.88 13.82 9.31
N ARG A 178 6.41 14.15 8.12
CA ARG A 178 5.76 13.92 6.82
C ARG A 178 6.59 12.95 5.99
N HIS A 179 5.93 12.13 5.20
CA HIS A 179 6.55 10.96 4.57
C HIS A 179 6.34 10.97 3.06
N PRO A 180 7.42 10.92 2.24
CA PRO A 180 7.28 10.83 0.78
C PRO A 180 6.45 9.64 0.30
N ALA A 181 6.52 8.49 0.99
CA ALA A 181 5.71 7.32 0.67
C ALA A 181 4.20 7.59 0.86
N THR A 182 3.81 8.28 1.94
CA THR A 182 2.43 8.72 2.16
C THR A 182 1.95 9.67 1.06
N TYR A 183 2.78 10.64 0.66
CA TYR A 183 2.45 11.52 -0.47
C TYR A 183 2.28 10.77 -1.78
N ALA A 184 3.07 9.73 -2.03
CA ALA A 184 2.89 8.89 -3.21
C ALA A 184 1.49 8.25 -3.24
N CYS A 185 1.03 7.69 -2.12
CA CYS A 185 -0.31 7.11 -2.02
C CYS A 185 -1.41 8.16 -2.29
N VAL A 186 -1.32 9.34 -1.66
CA VAL A 186 -2.30 10.43 -1.85
C VAL A 186 -2.30 10.93 -3.29
N PHE A 187 -1.11 11.13 -3.89
CA PHE A 187 -0.98 11.51 -5.29
C PHE A 187 -1.63 10.47 -6.21
N GLY A 188 -1.32 9.19 -6.01
CA GLY A 188 -1.84 8.09 -6.83
C GLY A 188 -3.36 8.09 -6.87
N GLY A 189 -4.01 8.13 -5.70
CA GLY A 189 -5.46 8.21 -5.60
C GLY A 189 -6.04 9.47 -6.24
N ALA A 190 -5.49 10.64 -5.91
CA ALA A 190 -5.98 11.92 -6.41
C ALA A 190 -5.82 12.06 -7.93
N ALA A 191 -4.70 11.64 -8.51
CA ALA A 191 -4.46 11.70 -9.94
C ALA A 191 -5.43 10.80 -10.73
N ARG A 192 -5.74 9.61 -10.21
CA ARG A 192 -6.74 8.72 -10.85
C ARG A 192 -8.15 9.31 -10.79
N MET A 193 -8.56 9.82 -9.64
CA MET A 193 -9.89 10.44 -9.51
C MET A 193 -10.01 11.73 -10.34
N ALA A 194 -8.96 12.54 -10.42
CA ALA A 194 -8.89 13.69 -11.31
C ALA A 194 -9.12 13.30 -12.77
N SER A 195 -8.51 12.20 -13.22
CA SER A 195 -8.67 11.69 -14.59
C SER A 195 -10.06 11.12 -14.84
N ARG A 196 -10.60 10.30 -13.93
CA ARG A 196 -11.93 9.67 -14.05
C ARG A 196 -13.07 10.69 -14.01
N LEU A 197 -12.90 11.77 -13.27
CA LEU A 197 -13.90 12.81 -13.05
C LEU A 197 -13.59 14.10 -13.83
N ALA A 198 -12.76 14.01 -14.87
CA ALA A 198 -12.36 15.15 -15.69
C ALA A 198 -13.57 15.89 -16.27
N GLY A 199 -13.51 17.22 -16.28
CA GLY A 199 -14.62 18.08 -16.72
C GLY A 199 -15.70 18.33 -15.66
N THR A 200 -15.50 17.87 -14.42
CA THR A 200 -16.35 18.19 -13.27
C THR A 200 -15.58 19.02 -12.25
N GLY A 201 -16.28 19.80 -11.40
CA GLY A 201 -15.64 20.56 -10.32
C GLY A 201 -14.95 19.66 -9.28
N GLU A 202 -15.44 18.44 -9.09
CA GLU A 202 -14.78 17.43 -8.24
C GLU A 202 -13.46 16.97 -8.85
N GLY A 203 -13.43 16.72 -10.18
CA GLY A 203 -12.21 16.38 -10.89
C GLY A 203 -11.14 17.47 -10.82
N GLU A 204 -11.54 18.74 -10.90
CA GLU A 204 -10.64 19.89 -10.71
C GLU A 204 -10.07 19.95 -9.29
N ALA A 205 -10.89 19.68 -8.27
CA ALA A 205 -10.45 19.62 -6.89
C ALA A 205 -9.43 18.49 -6.65
N TRP A 206 -9.66 17.31 -7.23
CA TRP A 206 -8.69 16.21 -7.21
C TRP A 206 -7.38 16.56 -7.92
N ALA A 207 -7.46 17.21 -9.08
CA ALA A 207 -6.28 17.65 -9.83
C ALA A 207 -5.44 18.65 -9.02
N SER A 208 -6.10 19.55 -8.27
CA SER A 208 -5.45 20.49 -7.37
C SER A 208 -4.66 19.79 -6.26
N ILE A 209 -5.27 18.79 -5.60
CA ILE A 209 -4.57 17.97 -4.58
C ILE A 209 -3.37 17.25 -5.20
N ALA A 210 -3.57 16.55 -6.33
CA ALA A 210 -2.48 15.81 -6.98
C ALA A 210 -1.30 16.73 -7.31
N SER A 211 -1.57 17.92 -7.86
CA SER A 211 -0.53 18.92 -8.16
C SER A 211 0.19 19.41 -6.89
N ALA A 212 -0.55 19.75 -5.83
CA ALA A 212 0.01 20.23 -4.58
C ALA A 212 0.86 19.17 -3.86
N VAL A 213 0.38 17.92 -3.81
CA VAL A 213 1.09 16.78 -3.23
C VAL A 213 2.38 16.51 -4.00
N LYS A 214 2.33 16.52 -5.34
CA LYS A 214 3.53 16.34 -6.17
C LYS A 214 4.57 17.43 -5.91
N ALA A 215 4.15 18.70 -5.91
CA ALA A 215 5.05 19.81 -5.63
C ALA A 215 5.69 19.71 -4.23
N ARG A 216 4.90 19.27 -3.24
CA ARG A 216 5.39 19.03 -1.89
C ARG A 216 6.38 17.87 -1.83
N LEU A 217 6.10 16.75 -2.48
CA LEU A 217 7.02 15.62 -2.58
C LEU A 217 8.33 16.03 -3.26
N ASP A 218 8.26 16.76 -4.38
CA ASP A 218 9.45 17.25 -5.10
C ASP A 218 10.33 18.15 -4.21
N SER A 219 9.72 18.91 -3.29
CA SER A 219 10.45 19.76 -2.33
C SER A 219 11.27 18.98 -1.29
N LEU A 220 11.01 17.67 -1.11
CA LEU A 220 11.70 16.81 -0.16
C LEU A 220 12.93 16.11 -0.76
N LEU A 221 13.23 16.32 -2.04
CA LEU A 221 14.39 15.71 -2.70
C LEU A 221 15.69 16.17 -2.03
N LEU A 222 16.53 15.22 -1.64
CA LEU A 222 17.82 15.52 -1.04
C LEU A 222 18.83 15.98 -2.12
N PRO A 223 19.91 16.72 -1.75
CA PRO A 223 20.94 17.15 -2.70
C PRO A 223 21.60 16.01 -3.48
N GLU A 224 21.64 14.80 -2.92
CA GLU A 224 22.18 13.60 -3.55
C GLU A 224 21.22 12.98 -4.60
N GLY A 225 20.08 13.63 -4.85
CA GLY A 225 19.12 13.22 -5.88
C GLY A 225 18.27 12.01 -5.49
N ARG A 226 18.10 11.71 -4.20
CA ARG A 226 17.19 10.67 -3.69
C ARG A 226 16.20 11.22 -2.68
N PHE A 227 15.13 10.48 -2.42
CA PHE A 227 14.16 10.83 -1.39
C PHE A 227 14.57 10.32 0.01
N PRO A 228 14.23 11.05 1.09
CA PRO A 228 14.40 10.61 2.46
C PRO A 228 13.22 9.73 2.93
N LYS A 229 13.41 8.92 3.97
CA LYS A 229 12.30 8.20 4.65
C LYS A 229 11.23 9.18 5.15
N SER A 230 11.64 10.33 5.69
CA SER A 230 10.72 11.36 6.18
C SER A 230 11.35 12.75 6.08
N GLU A 231 10.51 13.79 6.07
CA GLU A 231 10.98 15.17 6.16
C GLU A 231 11.86 15.35 7.41
N GLY A 232 13.06 15.94 7.22
CA GLY A 232 14.03 16.11 8.30
C GLY A 232 14.73 14.82 8.76
N PHE A 233 14.41 13.65 8.20
CA PHE A 233 15.04 12.37 8.52
C PHE A 233 15.66 11.72 7.26
N PRO A 234 16.96 11.97 6.97
CA PRO A 234 17.57 11.66 5.68
C PRO A 234 17.88 10.18 5.44
N SER A 235 17.41 9.26 6.31
CA SER A 235 17.53 7.82 6.05
C SER A 235 16.71 7.40 4.82
N VAL A 236 16.76 6.12 4.46
CA VAL A 236 16.01 5.55 3.34
C VAL A 236 14.94 4.61 3.87
N ASP A 237 13.84 4.47 3.14
CA ASP A 237 12.80 3.48 3.41
C ASP A 237 12.44 2.76 2.10
N ALA A 238 12.23 1.46 2.17
CA ALA A 238 11.89 0.66 0.99
C ALA A 238 10.50 1.00 0.42
N SER A 239 9.59 1.56 1.24
CA SER A 239 8.29 2.07 0.77
C SER A 239 8.44 3.26 -0.20
N LEU A 240 9.62 3.89 -0.31
CA LEU A 240 9.85 4.96 -1.30
C LEU A 240 9.74 4.49 -2.76
N ILE A 241 9.75 3.18 -3.01
CA ILE A 241 9.41 2.61 -4.33
C ILE A 241 8.00 3.04 -4.78
N TRP A 242 7.09 3.28 -3.83
CA TRP A 242 5.72 3.76 -4.08
C TRP A 242 5.66 5.08 -4.84
N ILE A 243 6.69 5.92 -4.76
CA ILE A 243 6.79 7.16 -5.55
C ILE A 243 6.71 6.84 -7.06
N ALA A 244 7.26 5.71 -7.50
CA ALA A 244 7.13 5.23 -8.87
C ALA A 244 5.98 4.24 -9.02
N LEU A 245 5.99 3.12 -8.30
CA LEU A 245 5.05 2.02 -8.49
C LEU A 245 4.32 1.67 -7.18
N PRO A 246 2.98 1.64 -7.18
CA PRO A 246 2.10 1.79 -8.35
C PRO A 246 1.64 3.23 -8.62
N PHE A 247 1.99 4.20 -7.76
CA PHE A 247 1.28 5.48 -7.74
C PHE A 247 1.71 6.48 -8.81
N GLY A 248 2.83 6.25 -9.49
CA GLY A 248 3.21 6.97 -10.70
C GLY A 248 3.46 8.46 -10.50
N VAL A 249 3.98 8.88 -9.34
CA VAL A 249 4.45 10.27 -9.15
C VAL A 249 5.58 10.55 -10.14
N LEU A 250 6.53 9.60 -10.22
CA LEU A 250 7.66 9.57 -11.13
C LEU A 250 7.65 8.30 -11.96
N ALA A 251 8.29 8.31 -13.13
CA ALA A 251 8.53 7.10 -13.90
C ALA A 251 9.55 6.19 -13.18
N PRO A 252 9.49 4.85 -13.33
CA PRO A 252 10.43 3.95 -12.67
C PRO A 252 11.90 4.19 -13.05
N ASP A 253 12.16 4.67 -14.27
CA ASP A 253 13.49 5.02 -14.80
C ASP A 253 13.91 6.48 -14.54
N ASP A 254 13.11 7.27 -13.80
CA ASP A 254 13.50 8.62 -13.39
C ASP A 254 14.81 8.56 -12.57
N PRO A 255 15.81 9.42 -12.85
CA PRO A 255 17.08 9.42 -12.13
C PRO A 255 16.95 9.53 -10.60
N ARG A 256 15.90 10.19 -10.11
CA ARG A 256 15.62 10.31 -8.66
C ARG A 256 15.17 8.99 -8.06
N MET A 257 14.41 8.21 -8.82
CA MET A 257 14.01 6.86 -8.43
C MET A 257 15.18 5.90 -8.51
N ALA A 258 15.99 5.97 -9.56
CA ALA A 258 17.22 5.17 -9.66
C ALA A 258 18.17 5.42 -8.47
N SER A 259 18.38 6.69 -8.08
CA SER A 259 19.20 7.04 -6.90
C SER A 259 18.57 6.56 -5.58
N THR A 260 17.25 6.68 -5.45
CA THR A 260 16.52 6.21 -4.26
C THR A 260 16.58 4.69 -4.12
N VAL A 261 16.33 3.95 -5.21
CA VAL A 261 16.37 2.49 -5.22
C VAL A 261 17.79 1.97 -5.01
N ALA A 262 18.81 2.62 -5.59
CA ALA A 262 20.20 2.25 -5.32
C ALA A 262 20.55 2.33 -3.82
N GLU A 263 20.02 3.32 -3.10
CA GLU A 263 20.21 3.43 -1.65
C GLU A 263 19.41 2.36 -0.87
N ILE A 264 18.20 2.01 -1.34
CA ILE A 264 17.42 0.88 -0.79
C ILE A 264 18.19 -0.43 -0.98
N GLU A 265 18.70 -0.71 -2.18
CA GLU A 265 19.51 -1.90 -2.46
C GLU A 265 20.74 -1.95 -1.54
N ARG A 266 21.44 -0.82 -1.38
CA ARG A 266 22.66 -0.75 -0.58
C ARG A 266 22.42 -0.99 0.91
N ARG A 267 21.31 -0.47 1.48
CA ARG A 267 21.10 -0.47 2.94
C ARG A 267 20.03 -1.43 3.43
N CYS A 268 19.10 -1.84 2.57
CA CYS A 268 17.93 -2.64 2.96
C CYS A 268 17.89 -4.02 2.30
N LEU A 269 18.49 -4.24 1.13
CA LEU A 269 18.53 -5.57 0.50
C LEU A 269 19.61 -6.44 1.14
N VAL A 270 19.20 -7.51 1.83
CA VAL A 270 20.08 -8.44 2.53
C VAL A 270 19.74 -9.87 2.15
N SER A 271 20.66 -10.54 1.44
CA SER A 271 20.58 -11.96 1.11
C SER A 271 19.22 -12.38 0.54
N GLY A 272 18.73 -11.64 -0.47
CA GLY A 272 17.48 -11.91 -1.17
C GLY A 272 16.21 -11.31 -0.58
N GLY A 273 16.27 -10.68 0.60
CA GLY A 273 15.11 -10.03 1.21
C GLY A 273 15.36 -8.58 1.59
N VAL A 274 14.33 -7.74 1.53
CA VAL A 274 14.39 -6.29 1.74
C VAL A 274 13.86 -5.92 3.13
N LYS A 275 14.62 -5.14 3.90
CA LYS A 275 14.20 -4.56 5.19
C LYS A 275 13.39 -3.27 4.99
N ARG A 276 12.58 -2.85 5.98
CA ARG A 276 11.82 -1.59 5.93
C ARG A 276 12.75 -0.39 5.75
N TYR A 277 13.60 -0.20 6.74
CA TYR A 277 14.64 0.82 6.76
C TYR A 277 15.78 0.34 7.69
N PRO A 278 16.98 0.94 7.61
CA PRO A 278 18.17 0.38 8.25
C PRO A 278 18.18 0.46 9.78
N GLU A 279 17.39 1.37 10.34
CA GLU A 279 17.27 1.60 11.79
C GLU A 279 16.11 0.81 12.44
N ASP A 280 15.47 -0.11 11.69
CA ASP A 280 14.30 -0.83 12.14
C ASP A 280 14.62 -1.83 13.27
N THR A 281 13.79 -1.81 14.32
CA THR A 281 13.89 -2.71 15.48
C THR A 281 12.62 -3.53 15.71
N TYR A 282 11.58 -3.37 14.89
CA TYR A 282 10.35 -4.17 14.99
C TYR A 282 10.63 -5.63 14.60
N TYR A 283 10.42 -6.56 15.53
CA TYR A 283 10.98 -7.93 15.49
C TYR A 283 12.47 -7.96 15.11
N GLY A 284 13.23 -6.95 15.55
CA GLY A 284 14.65 -6.80 15.23
C GLY A 284 14.97 -6.25 13.84
N GLY A 285 13.98 -5.83 13.05
CA GLY A 285 14.24 -5.30 11.70
C GLY A 285 14.53 -6.42 10.70
N GLY A 286 13.55 -7.30 10.53
CA GLY A 286 13.60 -8.44 9.63
C GLY A 286 13.53 -8.06 8.14
N ARG A 287 13.60 -9.07 7.28
CA ARG A 287 13.38 -8.90 5.84
C ARG A 287 11.92 -9.21 5.51
N TRP A 288 11.27 -8.30 4.80
CA TRP A 288 9.84 -8.29 4.54
C TRP A 288 9.51 -8.83 3.16
N ILE A 289 8.48 -9.67 3.10
CA ILE A 289 8.02 -10.29 1.84
C ILE A 289 7.49 -9.20 0.91
N ILE A 290 6.64 -8.32 1.43
CA ILE A 290 6.01 -7.25 0.65
C ILE A 290 7.05 -6.32 0.01
N LEU A 291 8.10 -5.94 0.74
CA LEU A 291 9.13 -5.02 0.25
C LEU A 291 10.06 -5.66 -0.77
N SER A 292 10.33 -6.96 -0.60
CA SER A 292 11.08 -7.74 -1.59
C SER A 292 10.29 -7.87 -2.89
N ALA A 293 8.96 -8.05 -2.79
CA ALA A 293 8.09 -8.08 -3.95
C ALA A 293 8.02 -6.72 -4.66
N TRP A 294 7.98 -5.60 -3.93
CA TRP A 294 8.05 -4.26 -4.55
C TRP A 294 9.36 -3.98 -5.28
N LEU A 295 10.49 -4.35 -4.67
CA LEU A 295 11.78 -4.21 -5.34
C LEU A 295 11.83 -5.07 -6.61
N GLY A 296 11.28 -6.29 -6.55
CA GLY A 296 11.11 -7.16 -7.72
C GLY A 296 10.23 -6.53 -8.79
N TRP A 297 9.10 -5.90 -8.40
CA TRP A 297 8.22 -5.21 -9.34
C TRP A 297 8.94 -4.04 -10.01
N TRP A 298 9.68 -3.23 -9.23
CA TRP A 298 10.50 -2.17 -9.79
C TRP A 298 11.56 -2.73 -10.76
N TYR A 299 12.25 -3.83 -10.41
CA TYR A 299 13.19 -4.50 -11.32
C TYR A 299 12.55 -4.91 -12.65
N VAL A 300 11.35 -5.51 -12.63
CA VAL A 300 10.62 -5.83 -13.86
C VAL A 300 10.41 -4.56 -14.70
N SER A 301 9.97 -3.47 -14.08
CA SER A 301 9.66 -2.22 -14.79
C SER A 301 10.86 -1.55 -15.46
N VAL A 302 12.08 -1.85 -15.01
CA VAL A 302 13.34 -1.36 -15.60
C VAL A 302 14.13 -2.45 -16.35
N GLY A 303 13.48 -3.58 -16.67
CA GLY A 303 14.07 -4.66 -17.47
C GLY A 303 15.03 -5.60 -16.73
N ARG A 304 15.15 -5.48 -15.40
CA ARG A 304 16.00 -6.34 -14.53
C ARG A 304 15.29 -7.64 -14.13
N ILE A 305 14.67 -8.33 -15.10
CA ILE A 305 13.76 -9.47 -14.85
C ILE A 305 14.43 -10.60 -14.05
N SER A 306 15.66 -10.98 -14.39
CA SER A 306 16.37 -12.06 -13.66
C SER A 306 16.66 -11.74 -12.19
N GLU A 307 16.66 -10.46 -11.82
CA GLU A 307 16.82 -10.04 -10.42
C GLU A 307 15.49 -10.10 -9.68
N ALA A 308 14.40 -9.75 -10.37
CA ALA A 308 13.05 -9.93 -9.86
C ALA A 308 12.75 -11.42 -9.58
N GLU A 309 13.18 -12.32 -10.47
CA GLU A 309 13.04 -13.78 -10.27
C GLU A 309 13.75 -14.27 -9.00
N ARG A 310 14.95 -13.78 -8.71
CA ARG A 310 15.68 -14.14 -7.47
C ARG A 310 14.96 -13.66 -6.21
N LEU A 311 14.32 -12.49 -6.26
CA LEU A 311 13.49 -12.00 -5.16
C LEU A 311 12.22 -12.84 -5.02
N LEU A 312 11.59 -13.24 -6.13
CA LEU A 312 10.44 -14.14 -6.11
C LEU A 312 10.80 -15.50 -5.51
N GLU A 313 11.92 -16.10 -5.93
CA GLU A 313 12.44 -17.34 -5.35
C GLU A 313 12.66 -17.22 -3.84
N TRP A 314 13.27 -16.13 -3.38
CA TRP A 314 13.44 -15.88 -1.95
C TRP A 314 12.09 -15.79 -1.22
N ILE A 315 11.11 -15.06 -1.78
CA ILE A 315 9.76 -14.95 -1.20
C ILE A 315 9.13 -16.34 -1.05
N GLU A 316 9.17 -17.17 -2.08
CA GLU A 316 8.55 -18.50 -2.05
C GLU A 316 9.24 -19.44 -1.04
N LEU A 317 10.54 -19.28 -0.79
CA LEU A 317 11.26 -20.00 0.26
C LEU A 317 10.84 -19.62 1.68
N THR A 318 10.17 -18.48 1.88
CA THR A 318 9.66 -18.07 3.20
C THR A 318 8.34 -18.73 3.58
N ALA A 319 7.63 -19.33 2.62
CA ALA A 319 6.35 -19.96 2.85
C ALA A 319 6.50 -21.25 3.69
N ASP A 320 5.52 -21.51 4.56
CA ASP A 320 5.48 -22.78 5.30
C ASP A 320 4.85 -23.94 4.47
N GLY A 321 4.70 -25.11 5.10
CA GLY A 321 4.15 -26.31 4.44
C GLY A 321 2.73 -26.14 3.89
N GLU A 322 1.94 -25.23 4.46
CA GLU A 322 0.59 -24.88 3.99
C GLU A 322 0.61 -23.70 3.01
N GLY A 323 1.80 -23.18 2.70
CA GLY A 323 2.05 -22.06 1.82
C GLY A 323 1.92 -20.69 2.48
N GLY A 324 1.69 -20.60 3.80
CA GLY A 324 1.52 -19.34 4.50
C GLY A 324 2.79 -18.51 4.50
N MET A 325 2.71 -17.28 3.98
CA MET A 325 3.85 -16.34 3.94
C MET A 325 3.82 -15.41 5.16
N PRO A 326 4.96 -15.21 5.86
CA PRO A 326 5.01 -14.32 7.00
C PRO A 326 5.04 -12.85 6.58
N GLU A 327 4.85 -11.96 7.54
CA GLU A 327 5.16 -10.53 7.39
C GLU A 327 6.65 -10.30 7.12
N GLN A 328 7.51 -10.96 7.90
CA GLN A 328 8.95 -10.83 7.84
C GLN A 328 9.70 -12.09 8.32
N THR A 329 10.98 -12.17 7.97
CA THR A 329 11.93 -13.17 8.49
C THR A 329 12.83 -12.56 9.56
N THR A 330 13.23 -13.33 10.57
CA THR A 330 14.01 -12.85 11.73
C THR A 330 15.44 -13.39 11.81
N ASP A 331 15.84 -14.27 10.88
CA ASP A 331 17.16 -14.92 10.84
C ASP A 331 18.31 -13.95 10.55
N LEU A 332 18.04 -12.84 9.84
CA LEU A 332 19.00 -11.77 9.52
C LEU A 332 18.47 -10.39 9.97
N ALA A 333 17.89 -10.32 11.16
CA ALA A 333 17.46 -9.09 11.81
C ALA A 333 18.58 -8.02 11.88
N VAL A 334 18.23 -6.73 11.86
CA VAL A 334 19.17 -5.62 12.13
C VAL A 334 19.76 -5.78 13.54
N ASP A 335 18.89 -6.03 14.51
CA ASP A 335 19.27 -6.28 15.90
C ASP A 335 18.45 -7.46 16.44
N GLY A 336 19.11 -8.62 16.52
CA GLY A 336 18.49 -9.85 17.00
C GLY A 336 18.02 -9.81 18.45
N THR A 337 18.46 -8.84 19.26
CA THR A 337 18.03 -8.73 20.67
C THR A 337 16.55 -8.36 20.79
N TYR A 338 16.04 -7.55 19.86
CA TYR A 338 14.63 -7.15 19.80
C TYR A 338 13.71 -8.28 19.31
N VAL A 339 14.21 -9.30 18.60
CA VAL A 339 13.37 -10.44 18.15
C VAL A 339 12.68 -11.08 19.35
N LYS A 340 13.42 -11.30 20.43
CA LYS A 340 12.89 -11.89 21.66
C LYS A 340 11.86 -10.96 22.31
N GLU A 341 12.17 -9.68 22.44
CA GLU A 341 11.28 -8.68 23.04
C GLU A 341 9.92 -8.64 22.36
N TRP A 342 9.90 -8.53 21.02
CA TRP A 342 8.66 -8.50 20.25
C TRP A 342 7.90 -9.82 20.30
N THR A 343 8.62 -10.95 20.27
CA THR A 343 8.00 -12.27 20.36
C THR A 343 7.32 -12.49 21.70
N GLU A 344 7.94 -12.05 22.80
CA GLU A 344 7.34 -12.11 24.14
C GLU A 344 6.15 -11.15 24.28
N ARG A 345 6.19 -9.99 23.59
CA ARG A 345 5.13 -8.99 23.64
C ARG A 345 3.89 -9.40 22.85
N TRP A 346 4.05 -9.84 21.60
CA TRP A 346 2.94 -10.00 20.64
C TRP A 346 2.86 -11.40 20.01
N GLY A 347 3.71 -12.33 20.42
CA GLY A 347 3.78 -13.67 19.85
C GLY A 347 4.69 -13.73 18.62
N PRO A 348 4.72 -14.86 17.89
CA PRO A 348 5.53 -14.96 16.68
C PRO A 348 5.04 -13.99 15.59
N VAL A 349 5.95 -13.67 14.65
CA VAL A 349 5.64 -12.84 13.47
C VAL A 349 4.36 -13.28 12.78
N ALA A 350 3.54 -12.30 12.38
CA ALA A 350 2.26 -12.54 11.72
C ALA A 350 2.41 -13.46 10.50
N LYS A 351 1.65 -14.56 10.50
CA LYS A 351 1.61 -15.54 9.40
C LYS A 351 0.28 -16.33 9.37
N PRO A 352 -0.42 -16.41 8.22
CA PRO A 352 -0.13 -15.69 6.99
C PRO A 352 -0.41 -14.19 7.13
N LEU A 353 0.40 -13.34 6.50
CA LEU A 353 0.03 -11.94 6.26
C LEU A 353 -0.61 -11.85 4.87
N LEU A 354 -1.86 -11.39 4.77
CA LEU A 354 -2.57 -11.34 3.48
C LEU A 354 -1.86 -10.43 2.48
N TRP A 355 -1.24 -9.35 2.97
CA TRP A 355 -0.46 -8.44 2.14
C TRP A 355 0.79 -9.10 1.54
N SER A 356 1.45 -10.01 2.26
CA SER A 356 2.56 -10.80 1.72
C SER A 356 2.13 -11.67 0.54
N HIS A 357 0.99 -12.34 0.68
CA HIS A 357 0.38 -13.11 -0.41
C HIS A 357 -0.05 -12.24 -1.59
N ALA A 358 -0.60 -11.05 -1.32
CA ALA A 358 -1.01 -10.11 -2.34
C ALA A 358 0.19 -9.68 -3.20
N MET A 359 1.29 -9.29 -2.54
CA MET A 359 2.49 -8.83 -3.25
C MET A 359 3.24 -9.96 -3.96
N HIS A 360 3.17 -11.21 -3.46
CA HIS A 360 3.63 -12.38 -4.19
C HIS A 360 2.88 -12.55 -5.53
N ILE A 361 1.54 -12.46 -5.52
CA ILE A 361 0.72 -12.53 -6.75
C ILE A 361 1.12 -11.43 -7.73
N VAL A 362 1.24 -10.19 -7.25
CA VAL A 362 1.62 -9.05 -8.10
C VAL A 362 2.96 -9.32 -8.77
N LEU A 363 4.00 -9.72 -8.03
CA LEU A 363 5.31 -9.98 -8.62
C LEU A 363 5.29 -11.15 -9.62
N CYS A 364 4.57 -12.24 -9.32
CA CYS A 364 4.37 -13.34 -10.26
C CYS A 364 3.81 -12.85 -11.59
N ARG A 365 2.78 -12.00 -11.54
CA ARG A 365 2.10 -11.46 -12.73
C ARG A 365 3.00 -10.55 -13.53
N GLU A 366 3.70 -9.63 -12.88
CA GLU A 366 4.64 -8.72 -13.53
C GLU A 366 5.76 -9.46 -14.26
N ILE A 367 6.38 -10.46 -13.62
CA ILE A 367 7.43 -11.27 -14.26
C ILE A 367 6.86 -12.02 -15.46
N ALA A 368 5.68 -12.62 -15.33
CA ALA A 368 5.11 -13.45 -16.38
C ALA A 368 4.66 -12.62 -17.59
N GLU A 369 4.12 -11.42 -17.36
CA GLU A 369 3.77 -10.45 -18.42
C GLU A 369 5.02 -9.92 -19.13
N ALA A 370 6.07 -9.58 -18.38
CA ALA A 370 7.33 -9.10 -18.97
C ALA A 370 8.03 -10.16 -19.83
N LYS A 371 7.98 -11.44 -19.43
CA LYS A 371 8.47 -12.56 -20.24
C LYS A 371 7.65 -12.73 -21.53
N ALA A 372 6.33 -12.70 -21.42
CA ALA A 372 5.44 -12.83 -22.58
C ALA A 372 5.57 -11.67 -23.58
N ALA A 373 5.99 -10.48 -23.13
CA ALA A 373 6.27 -9.33 -23.99
C ALA A 373 7.66 -9.39 -24.67
N GLY A 374 8.58 -10.19 -24.14
CA GLY A 374 9.92 -10.41 -24.70
C GLY A 374 10.03 -11.58 -25.67
N GLU A 375 9.00 -12.44 -25.72
CA GLU A 375 8.80 -13.51 -26.71
C GLU A 375 8.14 -12.98 -27.99
#